data_AF-A0AAX0ZEI7-F1
#
_entry.id   AF-A0AAX0ZEI7-F1
#
_cell.length_a   1.000
_cell.length_b   1.000
_cell.length_c   1.000
_cell.angle_alpha   90.00
_cell.angle_beta   90.00
_cell.angle_gamma   90.00
#
_symmetry.space_group_name_H-M   'P 1'
#
loop_
_entity.id
_entity.type
_entity.pdbx_description
1 polymer ?
#
loop_
_entity_poly.entity_id
_entity_poly.type
_entity_poly.pdbx_seq_one_letter_code
_entity_poly.pdbx_strand_id
1 'polypeptide(L)' 'MEFIGFADAKEFIKVSGISRNDLEKHVYSNKEFQQECMYRFGKGNKRYIEVKPALRFIRENILKKETELW' A
#
# COMPACT_ATOMS: atom_id res chain seq x y z
N MET A 1 14.31 14.40 2.81
CA MET A 1 14.20 13.09 3.48
C MET A 1 14.63 12.02 2.49
N GLU A 2 15.63 11.24 2.88
CA GLU A 2 16.22 10.13 2.13
C GLU A 2 15.25 8.94 2.00
N PHE A 3 15.54 8.07 1.04
CA PHE A 3 14.65 7.03 0.52
C PHE A 3 13.96 6.17 1.59
N ILE A 4 12.63 6.31 1.69
CA ILE A 4 11.77 5.38 2.42
C ILE A 4 11.59 4.14 1.53
N GLY A 5 12.57 3.23 1.53
CA GLY A 5 12.46 1.97 0.81
C GLY A 5 11.24 1.18 1.31
N PHE A 6 11.09 1.09 2.64
CA PHE A 6 9.97 0.42 3.30
C PHE A 6 9.32 1.32 4.34
N ALA A 7 8.00 1.19 4.48
CA ALA A 7 7.20 1.80 5.54
C ALA A 7 6.41 0.73 6.28
N ASP A 8 6.22 0.87 7.59
CA ASP A 8 5.20 0.07 8.27
C ASP A 8 3.80 0.59 7.96
N ALA A 9 2.76 -0.16 8.33
CA ALA A 9 1.39 0.20 8.00
C ALA A 9 0.96 1.59 8.50
N LYS A 10 1.53 2.06 9.63
CA LYS A 10 1.21 3.40 10.18
C LYS A 10 1.87 4.48 9.35
N GLU A 11 3.15 4.30 9.01
CA GLU A 11 3.88 5.27 8.21
C GLU A 11 3.41 5.28 6.75
N PHE A 12 3.00 4.13 6.21
CA PHE A 12 2.47 4.02 4.85
C PHE A 12 1.17 4.81 4.67
N ILE A 13 0.31 4.91 5.71
CA ILE A 13 -0.87 5.78 5.66
C ILE A 13 -0.46 7.23 5.38
N LYS A 14 0.59 7.73 6.05
CA LYS A 14 1.07 9.10 5.86
C LYS A 14 1.73 9.28 4.48
N VAL A 15 2.59 8.35 4.10
CA VAL A 15 3.38 8.44 2.86
C VAL A 15 2.51 8.26 1.62
N SER A 16 1.49 7.40 1.68
CA SER A 16 0.56 7.21 0.57
C SER A 16 -0.44 8.35 0.40
N GLY A 17 -0.76 9.05 1.49
CA GLY A 17 -1.82 10.07 1.50
C GLY A 17 -3.23 9.49 1.34
N ILE A 18 -3.39 8.17 1.42
CA ILE A 18 -4.68 7.48 1.30
C ILE A 18 -5.27 7.28 2.70
N SER A 19 -6.59 7.42 2.82
CA SER A 19 -7.27 7.22 4.09
C SER A 19 -7.02 5.81 4.63
N ARG A 20 -6.91 5.70 5.96
CA ARG A 20 -6.71 4.39 6.61
C ARG A 20 -7.81 3.40 6.25
N ASN A 21 -9.06 3.86 6.20
CA ASN A 21 -10.21 3.01 5.91
C ASN A 21 -10.13 2.44 4.48
N ASP A 22 -9.74 3.25 3.50
CA ASP A 22 -9.59 2.78 2.12
C ASP A 22 -8.41 1.82 1.97
N LEU A 23 -7.30 2.11 2.65
CA LEU A 23 -6.17 1.19 2.71
C LEU A 23 -6.57 -0.17 3.30
N GLU A 24 -7.27 -0.19 4.43
CA GLU A 24 -7.71 -1.44 5.07
C GLU A 24 -8.70 -2.22 4.19
N LYS A 25 -9.66 -1.53 3.56
CA LYS A 25 -10.74 -2.17 2.79
C LYS A 25 -10.36 -2.59 1.38
N HIS A 26 -9.53 -1.81 0.69
CA HIS A 26 -9.28 -1.98 -0.74
C HIS A 26 -7.84 -2.40 -1.06
N VAL A 27 -6.87 -2.01 -0.24
CA VAL A 27 -5.45 -2.26 -0.52
C VAL A 27 -4.92 -3.44 0.29
N TYR A 28 -5.03 -3.40 1.61
CA TYR A 28 -4.48 -4.42 2.50
C TYR A 28 -5.26 -5.74 2.45
N SER A 29 -6.50 -5.71 1.99
CA SER A 29 -7.32 -6.89 1.73
C SER A 29 -7.01 -7.55 0.37
N ASN A 30 -6.33 -6.85 -0.54
CA ASN A 30 -5.97 -7.35 -1.87
C ASN A 30 -4.80 -8.34 -1.77
N LYS A 31 -5.00 -9.57 -2.27
CA LYS A 31 -4.01 -10.66 -2.19
C LYS A 31 -2.77 -10.41 -3.05
N GLU A 32 -2.93 -9.85 -4.24
CA GLU A 32 -1.82 -9.53 -5.12
C GLU A 32 -0.96 -8.41 -4.53
N PHE A 33 -1.59 -7.38 -3.94
CA PHE A 33 -0.86 -6.35 -3.20
C PHE A 33 -0.06 -6.96 -2.03
N GLN A 34 -0.65 -7.90 -1.29
CA GLN A 34 0.07 -8.58 -0.21
C GLN A 34 1.28 -9.37 -0.72
N GLN A 35 1.16 -10.03 -1.88
CA GLN A 35 2.24 -10.82 -2.47
C GLN A 35 3.37 -9.95 -3.03
N GLU A 36 3.01 -8.88 -3.74
CA GLU A 36 3.95 -8.05 -4.50
C GLU A 36 4.57 -6.92 -3.66
N CYS A 37 3.89 -6.47 -2.60
CA CYS A 37 4.26 -5.23 -1.92
C CYS A 37 4.37 -5.34 -0.39
N MET A 38 3.89 -6.42 0.23
CA MET A 38 3.93 -6.58 1.69
C MET A 38 4.92 -7.64 2.16
N TYR A 39 5.69 -7.28 3.18
CA TYR A 39 6.75 -8.09 3.76
C TYR A 39 6.56 -8.23 5.27
N ARG A 40 7.01 -9.35 5.82
CA ARG A 40 7.02 -9.62 7.27
C ARG A 40 8.29 -10.36 7.63
N PHE A 41 8.82 -10.11 8.83
CA PHE A 41 9.85 -10.96 9.42
C PHE A 41 9.18 -12.21 10.01
N GLY A 42 9.27 -13.33 9.29
CA GLY A 42 8.72 -14.62 9.71
C GLY A 42 7.22 -14.58 10.03
N LYS A 43 6.81 -15.25 11.11
CA LYS A 43 5.42 -15.29 11.60
C LYS A 43 5.03 -14.07 12.44
N GLY A 44 5.82 -12.99 12.41
CA GLY A 44 5.56 -11.78 13.18
C GLY A 44 4.31 -11.01 12.72
N ASN A 45 3.72 -10.23 13.65
CA ASN A 45 2.52 -9.45 13.36
C ASN A 45 2.79 -8.15 12.60
N LYS A 46 4.02 -7.62 12.66
CA LYS A 46 4.37 -6.38 11.96
C LYS A 46 4.52 -6.62 10.45
N ARG A 47 3.98 -5.69 9.65
CA ARG A 47 4.05 -5.69 8.19
C ARG A 47 4.82 -4.45 7.73
N TYR A 48 5.58 -4.64 6.67
CA TYR A 48 6.34 -3.60 5.98
C TYR A 48 5.89 -3.57 4.53
N ILE A 49 5.83 -2.38 3.96
CA ILE A 49 5.32 -2.13 2.63
C ILE A 49 6.44 -1.45 1.86
N GLU A 50 6.86 -2.04 0.74
CA GLU A 50 7.83 -1.39 -0.14
C GLU A 50 7.15 -0.21 -0.84
N VAL A 51 7.58 1.01 -0.54
CA VAL A 51 6.76 2.19 -0.78
C VAL A 51 6.54 2.43 -2.27
N LYS A 52 7.61 2.41 -3.09
CA LYS A 52 7.51 2.72 -4.52
C LYS A 52 6.68 1.68 -5.28
N PRO A 53 6.93 0.36 -5.14
CA PRO A 53 6.07 -0.65 -5.76
C PRO A 53 4.62 -0.56 -5.31
N ALA A 54 4.38 -0.34 -4.02
CA ALA A 54 3.03 -0.24 -3.48
C ALA A 54 2.23 0.92 -4.09
N LEU A 55 2.82 2.11 -4.17
CA LEU A 55 2.14 3.28 -4.78
C LEU A 55 1.86 3.07 -6.27
N ARG A 56 2.78 2.41 -6.99
CA ARG A 56 2.57 2.03 -8.38
C ARG A 56 1.42 1.03 -8.51
N PHE A 57 1.44 -0.04 -7.72
CA PHE A 57 0.40 -1.07 -7.72
C PHE A 57 -0.99 -0.47 -7.48
N ILE A 58 -1.11 0.37 -6.45
CA ILE A 58 -2.40 1.01 -6.10
C ILE A 58 -2.91 1.86 -7.26
N ARG A 59 -2.04 2.65 -7.90
CA ARG A 59 -2.41 3.52 -9.04
C ARG A 59 -2.87 2.72 -10.25
N GLU A 60 -2.19 1.61 -10.56
CA GLU A 60 -2.43 0.85 -11.79
C GLU A 60 -3.57 -0.16 -11.65
N ASN A 61 -3.83 -0.66 -10.44
CA ASN A 61 -4.74 -1.81 -10.24
C ASN A 61 -5.93 -1.52 -9.31
N ILE A 62 -5.88 -0.47 -8.49
CA ILE A 62 -6.91 -0.23 -7.45
C ILE A 62 -7.64 1.08 -7.69
N LEU A 63 -6.92 2.19 -7.82
CA LEU A 63 -7.51 3.50 -8.08
C LEU A 63 -7.91 3.60 -9.55
N LYS A 64 -9.05 4.25 -9.81
CA LYS A 64 -9.47 4.69 -11.13
C LYS A 64 -9.36 6.19 -11.22
N LYS A 65 -9.07 6.73 -12.40
CA LYS A 65 -9.14 8.18 -12.58
C LYS A 65 -10.60 8.60 -12.49
N GLU A 66 -10.83 9.78 -11.92
CA GLU A 66 -12.17 10.35 -11.82
C GLU A 66 -12.89 10.35 -13.19
N THR A 67 -12.17 10.71 -14.26
CA THR A 67 -12.70 10.74 -15.63
C THR A 67 -13.12 9.38 -16.20
N GLU A 68 -12.71 8.28 -15.59
CA GLU A 68 -13.06 6.90 -16.01
C GLU A 68 -14.31 6.39 -15.28
N LEU A 69 -14.89 7.20 -14.38
CA LEU A 69 -16.09 6.88 -13.60
C LEU A 69 -17.37 7.53 -14.18
N TRP A 70 -17.25 8.30 -15.27
CA TRP A 70 -18.33 9.05 -15.92
C TRP A 70 -18.63 8.51 -17.32
#